data_AF-A0A955FH71-F1
#
_entry.id   AF-A0A955FH71-F1
#
_cell.length_a   1.000
_cell.length_b   1.000
_cell.length_c   1.000
_cell.angle_alpha   90.00
_cell.angle_beta   90.00
_cell.angle_gamma   90.00
#
_symmetry.space_group_name_H-M   'P 1'
#
loop_
_entity.id
_entity.type
_entity.pdbx_description
1 polymer ?
#
loop_
_entity_poly.entity_id
_entity_poly.type
_entity_poly.pdbx_seq_one_letter_code
_entity_poly.pdbx_strand_id
1 'polypeptide(L)'
;MKEPFYITTSIPYVNGEPHLGHAMEFIQADVLARYARLQDKDVVYSTGSDEHGSKVAETALKLGITPKELADQNSQRFRELMSKLNVTSDRFIRTTD
;
A
#
# COMPACT_ATOMS: atom_id res chain seq x y z
N MET A 1 -14.45 2.38 -26.41
CA MET A 1 -13.59 1.91 -25.30
C MET A 1 -13.62 2.98 -24.23
N LYS A 2 -13.70 2.60 -22.94
CA LYS A 2 -13.64 3.58 -21.85
C LYS A 2 -12.26 4.23 -21.82
N GLU A 3 -12.19 5.49 -21.40
CA GLU A 3 -10.91 6.20 -21.25
C GLU A 3 -10.12 5.57 -20.09
N PRO A 4 -8.85 5.15 -20.29
CA PRO A 4 -8.05 4.56 -19.22
C PRO A 4 -7.61 5.62 -18.22
N PHE A 5 -7.61 5.26 -16.94
CA PHE A 5 -7.11 6.07 -15.84
C PHE A 5 -6.30 5.20 -14.88
N TYR A 6 -5.00 5.49 -14.76
CA TYR A 6 -4.11 4.78 -13.87
C TYR A 6 -3.61 5.70 -12.77
N ILE A 7 -3.74 5.27 -11.52
CA ILE A 7 -3.25 5.99 -10.35
C ILE A 7 -2.50 5.04 -9.42
N THR A 8 -1.45 5.59 -8.80
CA THR A 8 -0.66 4.86 -7.81
C THR A 8 -0.41 5.73 -6.59
N THR A 9 -0.14 5.08 -5.46
CA THR A 9 0.55 5.72 -4.33
C THR A 9 2.01 5.28 -4.31
N SER A 10 2.79 5.90 -3.42
CA SER A 10 4.00 5.28 -2.91
C SER A 10 3.69 3.89 -2.31
N ILE A 11 4.70 3.02 -2.30
CA ILE A 11 4.66 1.75 -1.56
C ILE A 11 5.41 1.96 -0.23
N PRO A 12 4.73 1.93 0.93
CA PRO A 12 5.38 2.23 2.21
C PRO A 12 6.46 1.21 2.58
N TYR A 13 7.51 1.68 3.25
CA TYR A 13 8.54 0.81 3.82
C TYR A 13 7.98 0.00 4.98
N VAL A 14 8.21 -1.31 4.99
CA VAL A 14 7.72 -2.23 6.03
C VAL A 14 8.58 -2.29 7.28
N ASN A 15 9.43 -1.30 7.53
CA ASN A 15 10.26 -1.25 8.73
C ASN A 15 9.54 -0.67 9.96
N GLY A 16 8.24 -0.34 9.85
CA GLY A 16 7.41 0.24 10.90
C GLY A 16 5.90 0.13 10.62
N GLU A 17 5.11 0.56 11.61
CA GLU A 17 3.64 0.54 11.54
C GLU A 17 3.07 1.60 10.60
N PRO A 18 1.85 1.40 10.06
CA PRO A 18 1.11 2.44 9.36
C PRO A 18 0.82 3.67 10.26
N HIS A 19 0.72 4.86 9.67
CA HIS A 19 0.48 6.12 10.38
C HIS A 19 -0.35 7.08 9.52
N LEU A 20 -0.69 8.26 10.06
CA LEU A 20 -1.58 9.22 9.40
C LEU A 20 -1.13 9.60 7.98
N GLY A 21 0.18 9.82 7.76
CA GLY A 21 0.71 10.11 6.42
C GLY A 21 0.35 9.04 5.37
N HIS A 22 0.50 7.75 5.70
CA HIS A 22 0.11 6.65 4.81
C HIS A 22 -1.40 6.66 4.54
N ALA A 23 -2.20 6.84 5.59
CA ALA A 23 -3.66 6.92 5.46
C ALA A 23 -4.10 8.06 4.53
N MET A 24 -3.48 9.24 4.66
CA MET A 24 -3.78 10.39 3.82
C MET A 24 -3.54 10.10 2.34
N GLU A 25 -2.39 9.52 1.99
CA GLU A 25 -2.05 9.22 0.60
C GLU A 25 -3.02 8.19 0.00
N PHE A 26 -3.32 7.10 0.74
CA PHE A 26 -4.26 6.09 0.29
C PHE A 26 -5.67 6.64 0.05
N ILE A 27 -6.16 7.53 0.92
CA ILE A 27 -7.47 8.18 0.79
C ILE A 27 -7.47 9.14 -0.40
N GLN A 28 -6.42 9.94 -0.57
CA GLN A 28 -6.33 10.89 -1.69
C GLN A 28 -6.37 10.17 -3.04
N ALA A 29 -5.59 9.10 -3.19
CA ALA A 29 -5.63 8.28 -4.40
C ALA A 29 -7.00 7.61 -4.59
N ASP A 30 -7.62 7.11 -3.51
CA ASP A 30 -8.95 6.49 -3.55
C ASP A 30 -10.04 7.47 -4.00
N VAL A 31 -10.01 8.72 -3.52
CA VAL A 31 -10.94 9.78 -3.95
C VAL A 31 -10.83 10.02 -5.46
N LEU A 32 -9.61 10.12 -5.99
CA LEU A 32 -9.38 10.31 -7.42
C LEU A 32 -9.80 9.09 -8.24
N ALA A 33 -9.50 7.88 -7.77
CA ALA A 33 -9.92 6.64 -8.41
C ALA A 33 -11.46 6.52 -8.47
N ARG A 34 -12.15 6.80 -7.35
CA ARG A 34 -13.62 6.82 -7.30
C ARG A 34 -14.22 7.88 -8.20
N TYR A 35 -13.65 9.08 -8.23
CA TYR A 35 -14.10 10.13 -9.13
C TYR A 35 -13.96 9.71 -10.60
N ALA A 36 -12.83 9.13 -11.01
CA ALA A 36 -12.65 8.60 -12.35
C ALA A 36 -13.65 7.47 -12.68
N ARG A 37 -13.95 6.57 -11.73
CA ARG A 37 -14.98 5.53 -11.88
C ARG A 37 -16.38 6.13 -12.07
N LEU A 38 -16.72 7.21 -11.36
CA LEU A 38 -17.98 7.95 -11.54
C LEU A 38 -18.09 8.61 -12.93
N GLN A 39 -16.96 8.90 -13.57
CA GLN A 39 -16.90 9.43 -14.94
C GLN A 39 -16.88 8.33 -16.02
N ASP A 40 -17.19 7.08 -15.67
CA ASP A 40 -17.18 5.92 -16.57
C ASP A 40 -15.80 5.62 -17.21
N LYS A 41 -14.70 5.96 -16.52
CA LYS A 41 -13.34 5.59 -16.94
C LYS A 41 -12.99 4.14 -16.58
N ASP A 42 -12.04 3.56 -17.31
CA ASP A 42 -11.43 2.26 -16.98
C ASP A 42 -10.27 2.51 -16.00
N VAL A 43 -10.51 2.23 -14.72
CA VAL A 43 -9.64 2.65 -13.62
C VAL A 43 -8.80 1.51 -13.10
N VAL A 44 -7.50 1.75 -12.95
CA VAL A 44 -6.60 0.91 -12.16
C VAL A 44 -5.97 1.77 -11.07
N TYR A 45 -6.20 1.40 -9.81
CA TYR A 45 -5.53 1.95 -8.64
C TYR A 45 -4.59 0.89 -8.05
N SER A 46 -3.28 1.10 -8.19
CA SER A 46 -2.24 0.22 -7.64
C SER A 46 -1.50 0.85 -6.47
N THR A 47 -1.31 0.08 -5.40
CA THR A 47 -0.46 0.41 -4.26
C THR A 47 0.31 -0.83 -3.81
N GLY A 48 0.94 -0.84 -2.65
CA GLY A 48 1.77 -1.94 -2.21
C GLY A 48 2.64 -1.67 -0.99
N SER A 49 3.70 -2.46 -0.85
CA SER A 49 4.71 -2.39 0.22
C SER A 49 6.12 -2.56 -0.34
N ASP A 50 7.06 -1.74 0.15
CA ASP A 50 8.50 -1.90 -0.10
C ASP A 50 9.13 -2.69 1.05
N GLU A 51 9.62 -3.88 0.72
CA GLU A 51 10.00 -4.92 1.68
C GLU A 51 11.50 -5.21 1.73
N HIS A 52 12.28 -4.49 0.93
CA HIS A 52 13.74 -4.61 0.92
C HIS A 52 14.40 -3.46 1.67
N GLY A 53 15.73 -3.54 1.83
CA GLY A 53 16.56 -2.45 2.36
C GLY A 53 17.08 -2.68 3.78
N SER A 54 18.17 -1.97 4.12
CA SER A 54 18.89 -2.15 5.38
C SER A 54 18.02 -1.88 6.62
N LYS A 55 17.12 -0.90 6.55
CA LYS A 55 16.21 -0.57 7.66
C LYS A 55 15.26 -1.70 8.02
N VAL A 56 14.79 -2.47 7.03
CA VAL A 56 13.93 -3.63 7.28
C VAL A 56 14.74 -4.71 8.02
N ALA A 57 15.97 -4.98 7.56
CA ALA A 57 16.86 -5.94 8.20
C ALA A 57 17.27 -5.52 9.63
N GLU A 58 17.60 -4.25 9.84
CA GLU A 58 17.95 -3.68 11.15
C GLU A 58 16.78 -3.74 12.12
N THR A 59 15.56 -3.40 11.69
CA THR A 59 14.36 -3.49 12.53
C THR A 59 14.07 -4.96 12.87
N ALA A 60 14.16 -5.87 11.90
CA ALA A 60 13.92 -7.29 12.13
C ALA A 60 14.90 -7.87 13.17
N LEU A 61 16.19 -7.52 13.05
CA LEU A 61 17.21 -7.89 14.03
C LEU A 61 16.90 -7.36 15.44
N LYS A 62 16.49 -6.09 15.56
CA LYS A 62 16.09 -5.49 16.85
C LYS A 62 14.89 -6.18 17.49
N LEU A 63 13.98 -6.71 16.68
CA LEU A 63 12.79 -7.42 17.12
C LEU A 63 13.02 -8.93 17.32
N GLY A 64 14.20 -9.45 16.96
CA GLY A 64 14.51 -10.88 17.07
C GLY A 64 13.74 -11.77 16.07
N ILE A 65 13.32 -11.21 14.93
CA ILE A 65 12.59 -11.92 13.87
C ILE A 65 13.33 -11.82 12.54
N THR A 66 12.94 -12.62 11.55
CA THR A 66 13.49 -12.54 10.20
C THR A 66 12.94 -11.32 9.43
N PRO A 67 13.69 -10.78 8.44
CA PRO A 67 13.18 -9.70 7.59
C PRO A 67 11.87 -10.06 6.88
N LYS A 68 11.71 -11.32 6.49
CA LYS A 68 10.50 -11.82 5.85
C LYS A 68 9.29 -11.78 6.81
N GLU A 69 9.45 -12.21 8.06
CA GLU A 69 8.38 -12.13 9.06
C GLU A 69 7.96 -10.69 9.32
N LEU A 70 8.92 -9.76 9.43
CA LEU A 70 8.63 -8.34 9.59
C LEU A 70 7.85 -7.79 8.38
N ALA A 71 8.28 -8.13 7.17
CA ALA A 71 7.63 -7.72 5.94
C ALA A 71 6.20 -8.29 5.83
N ASP A 72 6.01 -9.59 6.08
CA ASP A 72 4.70 -10.24 6.06
C ASP A 72 3.75 -9.59 7.09
N GLN A 73 4.22 -9.29 8.31
CA GLN A 73 3.42 -8.62 9.35
C GLN A 73 3.03 -7.20 8.99
N ASN A 74 3.98 -6.36 8.56
CA ASN A 74 3.71 -4.95 8.30
C ASN A 74 2.94 -4.74 6.99
N SER A 75 3.18 -5.55 5.95
CA SER A 75 2.35 -5.55 4.74
C SER A 75 0.89 -5.91 5.04
N GLN A 76 0.67 -6.88 5.93
CA GLN A 76 -0.67 -7.20 6.41
C GLN A 76 -1.32 -6.03 7.15
N ARG A 77 -0.58 -5.31 7.99
CA ARG A 77 -1.08 -4.10 8.69
C ARG A 77 -1.48 -2.97 7.73
N PHE A 78 -0.74 -2.78 6.63
CA PHE A 78 -1.14 -1.83 5.58
C PHE A 78 -2.45 -2.25 4.89
N ARG A 79 -2.62 -3.53 4.57
CA ARG A 79 -3.88 -4.06 4.02
C ARG A 79 -5.05 -3.87 4.99
N GLU A 80 -4.84 -4.11 6.28
CA GLU A 80 -5.84 -3.89 7.32
C GLU A 80 -6.21 -2.41 7.48
N LEU A 81 -5.22 -1.50 7.42
CA LEU A 81 -5.48 -0.06 7.42
C LEU A 81 -6.36 0.31 6.21
N MET A 82 -5.99 -0.12 5.00
CA MET A 82 -6.76 0.15 3.79
C MET A 82 -8.19 -0.38 3.89
N SER A 83 -8.37 -1.59 4.44
CA SER A 83 -9.69 -2.16 4.69
C SER A 83 -10.50 -1.33 5.67
N LYS A 84 -9.92 -0.89 6.80
CA LYS A 84 -10.57 -0.02 7.79
C LYS A 84 -10.97 1.34 7.22
N LEU A 85 -10.17 1.87 6.29
CA LEU A 85 -10.44 3.13 5.59
C LEU A 85 -11.38 2.96 4.39
N ASN A 86 -11.79 1.73 4.07
CA ASN A 86 -12.60 1.41 2.89
C ASN A 86 -11.96 1.90 1.58
N VAL A 87 -10.64 1.75 1.45
CA VAL A 87 -9.88 2.08 0.25
C VAL A 87 -10.11 1.01 -0.82
N THR A 88 -10.37 1.44 -2.06
CA THR A 88 -10.74 0.59 -3.20
C THR A 88 -9.61 0.47 -4.22
N SER A 89 -8.44 0.02 -3.78
CA SER A 89 -7.36 -0.32 -4.70
C SER A 89 -7.67 -1.62 -5.45
N ASP A 90 -7.28 -1.67 -6.71
CA ASP A 90 -7.43 -2.85 -7.57
C ASP A 90 -6.24 -3.80 -7.40
N ARG A 91 -5.09 -3.27 -6.95
CA ARG A 91 -3.86 -4.05 -6.72
C ARG A 91 -3.12 -3.58 -5.48
N PHE A 92 -2.62 -4.55 -4.71
CA PHE A 92 -1.62 -4.36 -3.66
C PHE A 92 -0.41 -5.25 -4.00
N ILE A 93 0.69 -4.66 -4.43
CA ILE A 93 1.93 -5.37 -4.79
C ILE A 93 2.90 -5.41 -3.61
N ARG A 94 3.64 -6.50 -3.47
CA ARG A 94 4.79 -6.58 -2.56
C ARG A 94 6.06 -6.69 -3.39
N THR A 95 7.15 -6.06 -2.97
CA THR A 95 8.43 -6.22 -3.68
C THR A 95 9.08 -7.61 -3.49
N THR A 96 8.41 -8.52 -2.77
CA THR A 96 8.80 -9.92 -2.56
C THR A 96 7.83 -10.92 -3.20
N ASP A 97 6.80 -10.45 -3.91
CA ASP A 97 5.90 -11.29 -4.72
C ASP A 97 6.62 -11.92 -5.92
#